data_AF-Q4ZT22-F1
#
_entry.id   AF-Q4ZT22-F1
#
_cell.length_a   1.000
_cell.length_b   1.000
_cell.length_c   1.000
_cell.angle_alpha   90.00
_cell.angle_beta   90.00
_cell.angle_gamma   90.00
#
_symmetry.space_group_name_H-M   'P 1'
#
loop_
_entity.id
_entity.type
_entity.pdbx_description
1 polymer ?
#
loop_
_entity_poly.entity_id
_entity_poly.type
_entity_poly.pdbx_seq_one_letter_code
_entity_poly.pdbx_strand_id
1 'polypeptide(L)'
;MSSNHYRGLVRSHQQRIARLRESHARKLHEAAKHGEASRKAETEATRAQSASTVRTKQQQAQRYDGQRTRAEVDAAKIVADINREMARLLADQQQLDKALERELKEAARKRQTEQQRLNQQVDRDIQSRNRQLNVLQSGLANQMARADDLEREVAKLQPLPEQILILFFGADPGRKSEKALDLQNEIRGVNSHIRASKHRDALKVNSHWAVRAEDLLQALDENEPAVMHFSGHGTSAGHLVLESPNGEPHLVPLEGMLRAIAGSARYLKLAVFNCCHSLELAERCSVHVHAAIGMDGAIADEAAKDFAARFYASIGFGQDIREAFNRATTQLAMTYPGESHIPQLFINALATEADLTLVKA
;
A
#
# COMPACT_ATOMS: atom_id res chain seq x y z
N MET A 1 6.39 -44.48 -44.93
CA MET A 1 6.45 -45.77 -44.21
C MET A 1 7.16 -45.55 -42.88
N SER A 2 6.74 -46.23 -41.81
CA SER A 2 7.29 -46.03 -40.44
C SER A 2 8.70 -46.60 -40.31
N SER A 3 9.49 -46.06 -39.38
CA SER A 3 10.79 -46.63 -38.99
C SER A 3 10.69 -48.13 -38.66
N ASN A 4 9.57 -48.58 -38.09
CA ASN A 4 9.35 -50.00 -37.78
C ASN A 4 9.30 -50.90 -39.02
N HIS A 5 8.80 -50.38 -40.15
CA HIS A 5 8.78 -51.13 -41.41
C HIS A 5 10.19 -51.37 -41.94
N TYR A 6 11.01 -50.31 -42.02
CA TYR A 6 12.40 -50.42 -42.49
C TYR A 6 13.30 -51.21 -41.52
N ARG A 7 13.06 -51.15 -40.19
CA ARG A 7 13.72 -52.05 -39.23
C ARG A 7 13.48 -53.52 -39.55
N GLY A 8 12.26 -53.86 -39.95
CA GLY A 8 11.91 -55.22 -40.36
C GLY A 8 12.66 -55.66 -41.63
N LEU A 9 12.73 -54.78 -42.64
CA LEU A 9 13.46 -55.04 -43.88
C LEU A 9 14.97 -55.21 -43.65
N VAL A 10 15.60 -54.30 -42.90
CA VAL A 10 17.03 -54.38 -42.52
C VAL A 10 17.33 -55.71 -41.84
N ARG A 11 16.49 -56.12 -40.87
CA ARG A 11 16.64 -57.41 -40.18
C ARG A 11 16.52 -58.60 -41.15
N SER A 12 15.56 -58.55 -42.07
CA SER A 12 15.34 -59.60 -43.07
C SER A 12 16.54 -59.73 -44.01
N HIS A 13 17.07 -58.62 -44.53
CA HIS A 13 18.26 -58.60 -45.39
C HIS A 13 19.50 -59.13 -44.68
N GLN A 14 19.74 -58.74 -43.42
CA GLN A 14 20.84 -59.26 -42.61
C GLN A 14 20.76 -60.79 -42.46
N GLN A 15 19.57 -61.33 -42.17
CA GLN A 15 19.37 -62.77 -42.09
C GLN A 15 19.60 -63.48 -43.43
N ARG A 16 19.16 -62.89 -44.54
CA ARG A 16 19.34 -63.46 -45.88
C ARG A 16 20.81 -63.49 -46.29
N ILE A 17 21.55 -62.41 -46.03
CA ILE A 17 22.99 -62.33 -46.25
C ILE A 17 23.72 -63.40 -45.43
N ALA A 18 23.34 -63.59 -44.16
CA ALA A 18 23.93 -64.64 -43.32
C ALA A 18 23.74 -66.04 -43.92
N ARG A 19 22.53 -66.38 -44.37
CA ARG A 19 22.25 -67.67 -45.05
C ARG A 19 23.03 -67.85 -46.35
N LEU A 20 23.13 -66.79 -47.16
CA LEU A 20 23.90 -66.83 -48.41
C LEU A 20 25.40 -67.02 -48.15
N ARG A 21 25.96 -66.37 -47.11
CA ARG A 21 27.36 -66.57 -46.70
C ARG A 21 27.63 -68.01 -46.26
N GLU A 22 26.69 -68.61 -45.54
CA GLU A 22 26.78 -70.03 -45.17
C GLU A 22 26.77 -70.94 -46.41
N SER A 23 25.85 -70.70 -47.35
CA SER A 23 25.77 -71.45 -48.62
C SER A 23 27.04 -71.30 -49.46
N HIS A 24 27.59 -70.09 -49.53
CA HIS A 24 28.86 -69.81 -50.22
C HIS A 24 30.02 -70.62 -49.62
N ALA A 25 30.13 -70.65 -48.28
CA ALA A 25 31.15 -71.43 -47.60
C ALA A 25 31.03 -72.94 -47.91
N ARG A 26 29.80 -73.47 -47.99
CA ARG A 26 29.57 -74.87 -48.39
C ARG A 26 30.03 -75.14 -49.83
N LYS A 27 29.76 -74.23 -50.77
CA LYS A 27 30.20 -74.38 -52.18
C LYS A 27 31.71 -74.28 -52.37
N LEU A 28 32.37 -73.40 -51.61
CA LEU A 28 33.84 -73.35 -51.58
C LEU A 28 34.44 -74.64 -51.01
N HIS A 29 33.84 -75.21 -49.98
CA HIS A 29 34.28 -76.50 -49.43
C HIS A 29 34.11 -77.64 -50.45
N GLU A 30 32.99 -77.68 -51.17
CA GLU A 30 32.73 -78.62 -52.26
C GLU A 30 33.78 -78.48 -53.39
N ALA A 31 34.08 -77.25 -53.82
CA ALA A 31 35.12 -76.97 -54.80
C ALA A 31 36.51 -77.43 -54.34
N ALA A 32 36.87 -77.16 -53.08
CA ALA A 32 38.14 -77.59 -52.50
C ALA A 32 38.27 -79.13 -52.48
N LYS A 33 37.19 -79.84 -52.11
CA LYS A 33 37.13 -81.30 -52.10
C LYS A 33 37.31 -81.89 -53.50
N HIS A 34 36.63 -81.35 -54.51
CA HIS A 34 36.80 -81.78 -55.90
C HIS A 34 38.20 -81.46 -56.44
N GLY A 35 38.77 -80.31 -56.07
CA GLY A 35 40.16 -79.97 -56.41
C GLY A 35 41.19 -80.92 -55.81
N GLU A 36 40.99 -81.34 -54.56
CA GLU A 36 41.85 -82.36 -53.94
C GLU A 36 41.70 -83.73 -54.62
N ALA A 37 40.47 -84.16 -54.94
CA ALA A 37 40.20 -85.41 -55.65
C ALA A 37 40.80 -85.40 -57.08
N SER A 38 40.74 -84.27 -57.78
CA SER A 38 41.38 -84.10 -59.09
C SER A 38 42.91 -84.27 -59.00
N ARG A 39 43.57 -83.54 -58.09
CA ARG A 39 45.02 -83.65 -57.87
C ARG A 39 45.46 -85.08 -57.51
N LYS A 40 44.68 -85.79 -56.69
CA LYS A 40 44.93 -87.20 -56.36
C LYS A 40 44.85 -88.08 -57.62
N ALA A 41 43.81 -87.93 -58.43
CA ALA A 41 43.66 -88.68 -59.69
C ALA A 41 44.76 -88.37 -60.71
N GLU A 42 45.23 -87.12 -60.81
CA GLU A 42 46.38 -86.74 -61.65
C GLU A 42 47.69 -87.38 -61.16
N THR A 43 47.91 -87.39 -59.84
CA THR A 43 49.08 -88.02 -59.23
C THR A 43 49.07 -89.55 -59.42
N GLU A 44 47.90 -90.18 -59.36
CA GLU A 44 47.72 -91.61 -59.67
C GLU A 44 47.92 -91.91 -61.15
N ALA A 45 47.49 -91.01 -62.05
CA ALA A 45 47.71 -91.14 -63.48
C ALA A 45 49.20 -91.07 -63.85
N THR A 46 49.98 -90.18 -63.23
CA THR A 46 51.43 -90.06 -63.49
C THR A 46 52.24 -91.24 -62.96
N ARG A 47 51.74 -91.96 -61.95
CA ARG A 47 52.40 -93.14 -61.35
C ARG A 47 52.04 -94.48 -62.02
N ALA A 48 51.02 -94.50 -62.88
CA ALA A 48 50.52 -95.74 -63.47
C ALA A 48 51.44 -96.27 -64.58
N GLN A 49 51.74 -97.57 -64.55
CA GLN A 49 52.62 -98.25 -65.52
C GLN A 49 51.90 -98.74 -66.79
N SER A 50 50.57 -98.68 -66.82
CA SER A 50 49.74 -99.12 -67.94
C SER A 50 49.01 -97.94 -68.58
N ALA A 51 49.13 -97.80 -69.91
CA ALA A 51 48.49 -96.74 -70.69
C ALA A 51 46.96 -96.67 -70.51
N SER A 52 46.29 -97.80 -70.25
CA SER A 52 44.84 -97.83 -70.00
C SER A 52 44.47 -97.23 -68.63
N THR A 53 45.33 -97.43 -67.63
CA THR A 53 45.13 -96.90 -66.27
C THR A 53 45.42 -95.40 -66.23
N VAL A 54 46.48 -94.96 -66.92
CA VAL A 54 46.78 -93.53 -67.12
C VAL A 54 45.57 -92.81 -67.73
N ARG A 55 45.03 -93.31 -68.85
CA ARG A 55 43.89 -92.70 -69.55
C ARG A 55 42.64 -92.62 -68.66
N THR A 56 42.35 -93.67 -67.91
CA THR A 56 41.18 -93.72 -67.00
C THR A 56 41.31 -92.71 -65.86
N LYS A 57 42.48 -92.64 -65.22
CA LYS A 57 42.74 -91.70 -64.12
C LYS A 57 42.79 -90.24 -64.59
N GLN A 58 43.29 -90.00 -65.79
CA GLN A 58 43.27 -88.68 -66.42
C GLN A 58 41.84 -88.22 -66.77
N GLN A 59 40.97 -89.12 -67.26
CA GLN A 59 39.55 -88.82 -67.43
C GLN A 59 38.84 -88.58 -66.09
N GLN A 60 39.22 -89.30 -65.04
CA GLN A 60 38.68 -89.10 -63.69
C GLN A 60 39.09 -87.73 -63.11
N ALA A 61 40.34 -87.32 -63.31
CA ALA A 61 40.82 -85.98 -62.96
C ALA A 61 40.03 -84.88 -63.68
N GLN A 62 39.88 -84.99 -65.00
CA GLN A 62 39.08 -84.04 -65.80
C GLN A 62 37.61 -83.93 -65.32
N ARG A 63 37.00 -85.05 -64.89
CA ARG A 63 35.65 -85.02 -64.31
C ARG A 63 35.60 -84.27 -62.98
N TYR A 64 36.56 -84.51 -62.09
CA TYR A 64 36.63 -83.80 -60.81
C TYR A 64 36.97 -82.33 -61.00
N ASP A 65 37.81 -81.98 -61.96
CA ASP A 65 38.10 -80.58 -62.31
C ASP A 65 36.84 -79.89 -62.87
N GLY A 66 36.09 -80.54 -63.75
CA GLY A 66 34.80 -80.02 -64.22
C GLY A 66 33.76 -79.84 -63.10
N GLN A 67 33.75 -80.71 -62.08
CA GLN A 67 32.90 -80.55 -60.89
C GLN A 67 33.38 -79.40 -59.99
N ARG A 68 34.70 -79.23 -59.83
CA ARG A 68 35.30 -78.10 -59.13
C ARG A 68 34.92 -76.78 -59.80
N THR A 69 35.12 -76.65 -61.12
CA THR A 69 34.76 -75.43 -61.85
C THR A 69 33.28 -75.10 -61.71
N ARG A 70 32.39 -76.09 -61.74
CA ARG A 70 30.96 -75.89 -61.49
C ARG A 70 30.69 -75.36 -60.07
N ALA A 71 31.31 -75.94 -59.06
CA ALA A 71 31.19 -75.48 -57.67
C ALA A 71 31.76 -74.06 -57.46
N GLU A 72 32.87 -73.72 -58.13
CA GLU A 72 33.45 -72.36 -58.12
C GLU A 72 32.52 -71.34 -58.81
N VAL A 73 31.92 -71.70 -59.94
CA VAL A 73 30.93 -70.85 -60.64
C VAL A 73 29.68 -70.64 -59.77
N ASP A 74 29.18 -71.68 -59.12
CA ASP A 74 28.04 -71.57 -58.20
C ASP A 74 28.38 -70.74 -56.96
N ALA A 75 29.60 -70.86 -56.41
CA ALA A 75 30.09 -69.99 -55.35
C ALA A 75 30.12 -68.51 -55.81
N ALA A 76 30.64 -68.24 -57.01
CA ALA A 76 30.66 -66.89 -57.57
C ALA A 76 29.26 -66.29 -57.78
N LYS A 77 28.26 -67.09 -58.17
CA LYS A 77 26.86 -66.65 -58.24
C LYS A 77 26.31 -66.27 -56.87
N ILE A 78 26.61 -67.04 -55.82
CA ILE A 78 26.18 -66.71 -54.46
C ILE A 78 26.83 -65.41 -53.98
N VAL A 79 28.09 -65.14 -54.33
CA VAL A 79 28.74 -63.84 -54.04
C VAL A 79 28.01 -62.68 -54.74
N ALA A 80 27.60 -62.86 -56.00
CA ALA A 80 26.80 -61.86 -56.69
C ALA A 80 25.45 -61.60 -56.00
N ASP A 81 24.80 -62.65 -55.49
CA ASP A 81 23.54 -62.53 -54.73
C ASP A 81 23.75 -61.85 -53.36
N ILE A 82 24.86 -62.16 -52.66
CA ILE A 82 25.25 -61.45 -51.42
C ILE A 82 25.41 -59.96 -51.70
N ASN A 83 26.11 -59.59 -52.78
CA ASN A 83 26.34 -58.20 -53.13
C ASN A 83 25.03 -57.46 -53.47
N ARG A 84 24.09 -58.11 -54.17
CA ARG A 84 22.75 -57.56 -54.43
C ARG A 84 21.96 -57.35 -53.15
N GLU A 85 21.97 -58.31 -52.23
CA GLU A 85 21.30 -58.19 -50.94
C GLU A 85 21.97 -57.15 -50.03
N MET A 86 23.29 -56.99 -50.08
CA MET A 86 24.01 -55.92 -49.38
C MET A 86 23.63 -54.53 -49.92
N ALA A 87 23.45 -54.38 -51.24
CA ALA A 87 22.99 -53.12 -51.82
C ALA A 87 21.56 -52.78 -51.36
N ARG A 88 20.66 -53.77 -51.29
CA ARG A 88 19.30 -53.60 -50.74
C ARG A 88 19.32 -53.22 -49.27
N LEU A 89 20.12 -53.93 -48.46
CA LEU A 89 20.32 -53.61 -47.04
C LEU A 89 20.73 -52.16 -46.83
N LEU A 90 21.72 -51.69 -47.59
CA LEU A 90 22.24 -50.33 -47.45
C LEU A 90 21.20 -49.28 -47.87
N ALA A 91 20.43 -49.55 -48.94
CA ALA A 91 19.34 -48.68 -49.35
C ALA A 91 18.24 -48.58 -48.27
N ASP A 92 17.80 -49.71 -47.72
CA ASP A 92 16.76 -49.72 -46.68
C ASP A 92 17.25 -49.17 -45.34
N GLN A 93 18.55 -49.30 -45.04
CA GLN A 93 19.17 -48.69 -43.86
C GLN A 93 19.17 -47.15 -43.99
N GLN A 94 19.50 -46.61 -45.16
CA GLN A 94 19.37 -45.16 -45.41
C GLN A 94 17.91 -44.68 -45.30
N GLN A 95 16.95 -45.49 -45.74
CA GLN A 95 15.53 -45.16 -45.57
C GLN A 95 15.08 -45.22 -44.12
N LEU A 96 15.61 -46.17 -43.34
CA LEU A 96 15.37 -46.25 -41.90
C LEU A 96 15.87 -45.00 -41.17
N ASP A 97 17.09 -44.56 -41.47
CA ASP A 97 17.67 -43.38 -40.83
C ASP A 97 16.85 -42.11 -41.16
N LYS A 98 16.46 -41.94 -42.43
CA LYS A 98 15.56 -40.85 -42.84
C LYS A 98 14.19 -40.91 -42.16
N ALA A 99 13.64 -42.11 -41.97
CA ALA A 99 12.37 -42.29 -41.27
C ALA A 99 12.49 -41.93 -39.77
N LEU A 100 13.59 -42.34 -39.12
CA LEU A 100 13.89 -42.00 -37.72
C LEU A 100 14.07 -40.49 -37.52
N GLU A 101 14.81 -39.82 -38.42
CA GLU A 101 14.97 -38.36 -38.36
C GLU A 101 13.63 -37.62 -38.49
N ARG A 102 12.75 -38.09 -39.36
CA ARG A 102 11.39 -37.50 -39.52
C ARG A 102 10.57 -37.68 -38.26
N GLU A 103 10.54 -38.89 -37.68
CA GLU A 103 9.82 -39.17 -36.43
C GLU A 103 10.34 -38.32 -35.26
N LEU A 104 11.67 -38.15 -35.15
CA LEU A 104 12.28 -37.27 -34.14
C LEU A 104 11.89 -35.80 -34.32
N LYS A 105 11.93 -35.28 -35.56
CA LYS A 105 11.51 -33.91 -35.88
C LYS A 105 10.04 -33.67 -35.58
N GLU A 106 9.17 -34.63 -35.90
CA GLU A 106 7.74 -34.55 -35.60
C GLU A 106 7.48 -34.58 -34.09
N ALA A 107 8.16 -35.47 -33.34
CA ALA A 107 8.05 -35.53 -31.89
C ALA A 107 8.53 -34.23 -31.22
N ALA A 108 9.65 -33.66 -31.69
CA ALA A 108 10.15 -32.38 -31.20
C ALA A 108 9.18 -31.23 -31.46
N ARG A 109 8.61 -31.15 -32.68
CA ARG A 109 7.57 -30.16 -33.01
C ARG A 109 6.34 -30.29 -32.13
N LYS A 110 5.85 -31.52 -31.91
CA LYS A 110 4.71 -31.77 -31.01
C LYS A 110 4.98 -31.28 -29.59
N ARG A 111 6.14 -31.64 -29.01
CA ARG A 111 6.55 -31.17 -27.68
C ARG A 111 6.64 -29.64 -27.60
N GLN A 112 7.22 -29.00 -28.62
CA GLN A 112 7.32 -27.54 -28.67
C GLN A 112 5.94 -26.87 -28.73
N THR A 113 5.02 -27.43 -29.52
CA THR A 113 3.66 -26.88 -29.67
C THR A 113 2.86 -27.05 -28.39
N GLU A 114 3.00 -28.19 -27.71
CA GLU A 114 2.38 -28.47 -26.41
C GLU A 114 2.92 -27.54 -25.31
N GLN A 115 4.24 -27.35 -25.26
CA GLN A 115 4.87 -26.41 -24.33
C GLN A 115 4.40 -24.97 -24.57
N GLN A 116 4.28 -24.54 -25.82
CA GLN A 116 3.76 -23.21 -26.16
C GLN A 116 2.29 -23.04 -25.71
N ARG A 117 1.46 -24.08 -25.86
CA ARG A 117 0.07 -24.05 -25.37
C ARG A 117 0.00 -23.94 -23.85
N LEU A 118 0.81 -24.71 -23.12
CA LEU A 118 0.87 -24.66 -21.66
C LEU A 118 1.32 -23.27 -21.17
N ASN A 119 2.37 -22.71 -21.77
CA ASN A 119 2.83 -21.36 -21.43
C ASN A 119 1.74 -20.30 -21.69
N GLN A 120 1.06 -20.36 -22.84
CA GLN A 120 -0.05 -19.45 -23.14
C GLN A 120 -1.23 -19.59 -22.18
N GLN A 121 -1.47 -20.78 -21.62
CA GLN A 121 -2.52 -21.00 -20.64
C GLN A 121 -2.13 -20.39 -19.28
N VAL A 122 -0.89 -20.61 -18.83
CA VAL A 122 -0.34 -20.00 -17.61
C VAL A 122 -0.38 -18.48 -17.70
N ASP A 123 0.01 -17.89 -18.84
CA ASP A 123 -0.02 -16.43 -19.04
C ASP A 123 -1.44 -15.87 -18.94
N ARG A 124 -2.43 -16.57 -19.51
CA ARG A 124 -3.85 -16.17 -19.41
C ARG A 124 -4.36 -16.24 -17.98
N ASP A 125 -3.99 -17.27 -17.24
CA ASP A 125 -4.40 -17.44 -15.84
C ASP A 125 -3.78 -16.35 -14.94
N ILE A 126 -2.50 -16.03 -15.15
CA ILE A 126 -1.81 -14.93 -14.46
C ILE A 126 -2.50 -13.59 -14.78
N GLN A 127 -2.80 -13.32 -16.05
CA GLN A 127 -3.49 -12.08 -16.44
C GLN A 127 -4.89 -11.98 -15.84
N SER A 128 -5.66 -13.08 -15.83
CA SER A 128 -6.99 -13.12 -15.21
C SER A 128 -6.93 -12.85 -13.71
N ARG A 129 -6.00 -13.50 -13.01
CA ARG A 129 -5.79 -13.32 -11.56
C ARG A 129 -5.34 -11.91 -11.22
N ASN A 130 -4.43 -11.34 -12.00
CA ASN A 130 -3.99 -9.95 -11.83
C ASN A 130 -5.14 -8.95 -12.02
N ARG A 131 -6.04 -9.18 -12.99
CA ARG A 131 -7.24 -8.34 -13.15
C ARG A 131 -8.15 -8.40 -11.92
N GLN A 132 -8.39 -9.60 -11.37
CA GLN A 132 -9.19 -9.75 -10.14
C GLN A 132 -8.54 -9.03 -8.95
N LEU A 133 -7.23 -9.17 -8.77
CA LEU A 133 -6.49 -8.48 -7.70
C LEU A 133 -6.58 -6.96 -7.83
N ASN A 134 -6.46 -6.41 -9.05
CA ASN A 134 -6.59 -4.97 -9.28
C ASN A 134 -7.99 -4.44 -8.95
N VAL A 135 -9.05 -5.20 -9.25
CA VAL A 135 -10.42 -4.84 -8.89
C VAL A 135 -10.60 -4.84 -7.37
N LEU A 136 -10.08 -5.86 -6.67
CA LEU A 136 -10.12 -5.91 -5.21
C LEU A 136 -9.32 -4.78 -4.56
N GLN A 137 -8.11 -4.50 -5.04
CA GLN A 137 -7.28 -3.40 -4.54
C GLN A 137 -7.95 -2.03 -4.73
N SER A 138 -8.52 -1.77 -5.90
CA SER A 138 -9.24 -0.50 -6.14
C SER A 138 -10.50 -0.39 -5.29
N GLY A 139 -11.23 -1.50 -5.08
CA GLY A 139 -12.35 -1.55 -4.13
C GLY A 139 -11.93 -1.24 -2.69
N LEU A 140 -10.83 -1.84 -2.22
CA LEU A 140 -10.30 -1.61 -0.88
C LEU A 140 -9.83 -0.16 -0.69
N ALA A 141 -9.10 0.38 -1.66
CA ALA A 141 -8.63 1.78 -1.63
C ALA A 141 -9.80 2.78 -1.53
N ASN A 142 -10.88 2.55 -2.29
CA ASN A 142 -12.09 3.37 -2.20
C ASN A 142 -12.79 3.25 -0.84
N GLN A 143 -12.77 2.07 -0.22
CA GLN A 143 -13.32 1.89 1.13
C GLN A 143 -12.48 2.61 2.19
N MET A 144 -11.14 2.55 2.09
CA MET A 144 -10.25 3.26 3.00
C MET A 144 -10.44 4.78 2.89
N ALA A 145 -10.51 5.33 1.67
CA ALA A 145 -10.78 6.76 1.47
C ALA A 145 -12.13 7.19 2.09
N ARG A 146 -13.18 6.38 1.95
CA ARG A 146 -14.47 6.64 2.60
C ARG A 146 -14.41 6.55 4.11
N ALA A 147 -13.60 5.64 4.66
CA ALA A 147 -13.41 5.51 6.10
C ALA A 147 -12.70 6.74 6.65
N ASP A 148 -11.64 7.22 5.99
CA ASP A 148 -10.93 8.44 6.36
C ASP A 148 -11.85 9.68 6.31
N ASP A 149 -12.68 9.79 5.26
CA ASP A 149 -13.68 10.87 5.14
C ASP A 149 -14.71 10.79 6.28
N LEU A 150 -15.19 9.58 6.60
CA LEU A 150 -16.14 9.38 7.70
C LEU A 150 -15.51 9.72 9.05
N GLU A 151 -14.26 9.34 9.30
CA GLU A 151 -13.52 9.70 10.52
C GLU A 151 -13.36 11.22 10.66
N ARG A 152 -13.09 11.93 9.56
CA ARG A 152 -13.04 13.40 9.54
C ARG A 152 -14.39 14.03 9.82
N GLU A 153 -15.46 13.52 9.22
CA GLU A 153 -16.81 14.01 9.49
C GLU A 153 -17.25 13.72 10.93
N VAL A 154 -16.92 12.54 11.49
CA VAL A 154 -17.16 12.21 12.91
C VAL A 154 -16.34 13.12 13.83
N ALA A 155 -15.12 13.48 13.46
CA ALA A 155 -14.30 14.44 14.22
C ALA A 155 -14.92 15.85 14.24
N LYS A 156 -15.60 16.27 13.17
CA LYS A 156 -16.37 17.53 13.13
C LYS A 156 -17.65 17.48 13.97
N LEU A 157 -18.15 16.27 14.23
CA LEU A 157 -19.34 16.02 15.04
C LEU A 157 -19.01 15.78 16.51
N GLN A 158 -17.81 16.17 17.00
CA GLN A 158 -17.52 16.14 18.43
C GLN A 158 -18.67 16.85 19.17
N PRO A 159 -19.38 16.14 20.06
CA PRO A 159 -20.55 16.72 20.70
C PRO A 159 -20.10 17.91 21.52
N LEU A 160 -20.73 19.06 21.30
CA LEU A 160 -20.57 20.24 22.16
C LEU A 160 -20.67 19.79 23.62
N PRO A 161 -19.75 20.23 24.49
CA PRO A 161 -19.76 19.82 25.89
C PRO A 161 -21.11 20.16 26.53
N GLU A 162 -21.66 19.23 27.31
CA GLU A 162 -22.93 19.44 28.03
C GLU A 162 -22.81 20.60 29.04
N GLN A 163 -21.59 20.87 29.50
CA GLN A 163 -21.26 21.99 30.38
C GLN A 163 -19.87 22.56 30.05
N ILE A 164 -19.78 23.89 29.99
CA ILE A 164 -18.51 24.62 29.91
C ILE A 164 -18.16 25.29 31.24
N LEU A 165 -16.86 25.43 31.48
CA LEU A 165 -16.33 26.19 32.60
C LEU A 165 -15.83 27.56 32.14
N ILE A 166 -16.30 28.60 32.83
CA ILE A 166 -15.84 29.98 32.73
C ILE A 166 -14.98 30.25 33.96
N LEU A 167 -13.70 30.52 33.73
CA LEU A 167 -12.78 30.92 34.77
C LEU A 167 -12.71 32.45 34.81
N PHE A 168 -13.29 33.03 35.86
CA PHE A 168 -13.36 34.46 36.09
C PHE A 168 -12.23 34.90 37.02
N PHE A 169 -11.33 35.74 36.52
CA PHE A 169 -10.24 36.34 37.27
C PHE A 169 -10.57 37.78 37.58
N GLY A 170 -10.71 38.09 38.87
CA GLY A 170 -10.87 39.46 39.36
C GLY A 170 -9.58 39.98 39.99
N ALA A 171 -9.04 41.08 39.48
CA ALA A 171 -7.88 41.76 40.04
C ALA A 171 -8.13 43.26 40.18
N ASP A 172 -8.12 43.76 41.42
CA ASP A 172 -8.20 45.20 41.73
C ASP A 172 -7.08 45.55 42.72
N PRO A 173 -5.82 45.63 42.26
CA PRO A 173 -4.69 45.94 43.12
C PRO A 173 -4.85 47.32 43.75
N GLY A 174 -5.22 47.30 45.03
CA GLY A 174 -5.27 48.45 45.91
C GLY A 174 -6.68 48.94 46.20
N ARG A 175 -7.16 48.65 47.41
CA ARG A 175 -8.26 49.39 48.09
C ARG A 175 -8.06 50.93 48.17
N LYS A 176 -6.91 51.44 47.71
CA LYS A 176 -6.49 52.85 47.74
C LYS A 176 -6.52 53.52 46.36
N SER A 177 -6.91 52.82 45.29
CA SER A 177 -7.20 53.43 43.99
C SER A 177 -8.39 54.40 44.11
N GLU A 178 -8.32 55.57 43.49
CA GLU A 178 -9.45 56.53 43.40
C GLU A 178 -10.66 55.96 42.63
N LYS A 179 -10.49 54.81 41.95
CA LYS A 179 -11.53 54.08 41.21
C LYS A 179 -11.44 52.59 41.52
N ALA A 180 -11.95 52.20 42.68
CA ALA A 180 -12.12 50.78 43.03
C ALA A 180 -13.14 50.14 42.07
N LEU A 181 -12.82 48.93 41.58
CA LEU A 181 -13.70 48.17 40.72
C LEU A 181 -14.62 47.30 41.57
N ASP A 182 -15.90 47.26 41.21
CA ASP A 182 -16.88 46.46 41.94
C ASP A 182 -17.09 45.10 41.24
N LEU A 183 -15.99 44.34 41.24
CA LEU A 183 -15.87 43.02 40.63
C LEU A 183 -16.86 42.00 41.25
N GLN A 184 -17.27 42.22 42.49
CA GLN A 184 -18.25 41.36 43.17
C GLN A 184 -19.66 41.52 42.59
N ASN A 185 -20.08 42.73 42.25
CA ASN A 185 -21.37 42.92 41.57
C ASN A 185 -21.30 42.49 40.11
N GLU A 186 -20.15 42.59 39.45
CA GLU A 186 -19.98 42.03 38.11
C GLU A 186 -20.29 40.53 38.08
N ILE A 187 -19.58 39.74 38.89
CA ILE A 187 -19.78 38.29 38.90
C ILE A 187 -21.17 37.90 39.38
N ARG A 188 -21.79 38.71 40.27
CA ARG A 188 -23.18 38.51 40.70
C ARG A 188 -24.13 38.74 39.54
N GLY A 189 -23.89 39.78 38.74
CA GLY A 189 -24.63 40.07 37.51
C GLY A 189 -24.53 38.92 36.52
N VAL A 190 -23.31 38.46 36.22
CA VAL A 190 -23.04 37.30 35.35
C VAL A 190 -23.78 36.06 35.84
N ASN A 191 -23.62 35.67 37.11
CA ASN A 191 -24.28 34.49 37.65
C ASN A 191 -25.81 34.59 37.63
N SER A 192 -26.36 35.77 37.94
CA SER A 192 -27.82 35.97 37.97
C SER A 192 -28.42 35.84 36.56
N HIS A 193 -27.75 36.40 35.56
CA HIS A 193 -28.17 36.33 34.16
C HIS A 193 -28.00 34.93 33.56
N ILE A 194 -26.93 34.21 33.91
CA ILE A 194 -26.77 32.79 33.55
C ILE A 194 -27.90 31.95 34.16
N ARG A 195 -28.23 32.14 35.44
CA ARG A 195 -29.33 31.41 36.11
C ARG A 195 -30.69 31.63 35.47
N ALA A 196 -30.92 32.83 34.92
CA ALA A 196 -32.14 33.18 34.22
C ALA A 196 -32.19 32.68 32.76
N SER A 197 -31.10 32.12 32.25
CA SER A 197 -31.01 31.63 30.87
C SER A 197 -31.59 30.22 30.69
N LYS A 198 -31.93 29.88 29.44
CA LYS A 198 -32.54 28.58 29.08
C LYS A 198 -31.63 27.39 29.38
N HIS A 199 -30.33 27.54 29.16
CA HIS A 199 -29.30 26.51 29.35
C HIS A 199 -28.39 26.84 30.54
N ARG A 200 -28.97 27.32 31.65
CA ARG A 200 -28.25 27.72 32.86
C ARG A 200 -27.26 26.67 33.41
N ASP A 201 -27.57 25.38 33.24
CA ASP A 201 -26.77 24.28 33.75
C ASP A 201 -25.56 23.97 32.84
N ALA A 202 -25.54 24.52 31.61
CA ALA A 202 -24.44 24.37 30.67
C ALA A 202 -23.28 25.35 30.94
N LEU A 203 -23.45 26.36 31.79
CA LEU A 203 -22.41 27.34 32.11
C LEU A 203 -22.09 27.27 33.60
N LYS A 204 -20.85 26.92 33.92
CA LYS A 204 -20.33 26.98 35.29
C LYS A 204 -19.32 28.11 35.40
N VAL A 205 -19.49 29.00 36.36
CA VAL A 205 -18.52 30.08 36.65
C VAL A 205 -17.70 29.69 37.87
N ASN A 206 -16.38 29.67 37.73
CA ASN A 206 -15.43 29.56 38.84
C ASN A 206 -14.65 30.87 38.95
N SER A 207 -14.57 31.44 40.14
CA SER A 207 -14.01 32.78 40.37
C SER A 207 -12.75 32.74 41.21
N HIS A 208 -11.70 33.36 40.70
CA HIS A 208 -10.44 33.58 41.40
C HIS A 208 -10.25 35.07 41.63
N TRP A 209 -9.91 35.43 42.87
CA TRP A 209 -9.80 36.80 43.34
C TRP A 209 -8.36 37.08 43.77
N ALA A 210 -7.96 38.36 43.75
CA ALA A 210 -6.62 38.77 44.15
C ALA A 210 -5.52 37.99 43.41
N VAL A 211 -5.75 37.78 42.11
CA VAL A 211 -5.01 36.84 41.28
C VAL A 211 -3.59 37.35 41.06
N ARG A 212 -2.60 36.50 41.37
CA ARG A 212 -1.19 36.72 41.00
C ARG A 212 -0.89 36.03 39.67
N ALA A 213 0.22 36.38 39.05
CA ALA A 213 0.63 35.77 37.78
C ALA A 213 0.79 34.24 37.87
N GLU A 214 1.28 33.73 39.00
CA GLU A 214 1.41 32.28 39.27
C GLU A 214 0.05 31.60 39.43
N ASP A 215 -0.88 32.25 40.15
CA ASP A 215 -2.23 31.71 40.39
C ASP A 215 -3.03 31.59 39.09
N LEU A 216 -2.80 32.51 38.13
CA LEU A 216 -3.48 32.50 36.84
C LEU A 216 -3.12 31.25 36.02
N LEU A 217 -1.82 30.94 35.90
CA LEU A 217 -1.37 29.76 35.16
C LEU A 217 -1.83 28.48 35.85
N GLN A 218 -1.65 28.40 37.16
CA GLN A 218 -2.09 27.24 37.95
C GLN A 218 -3.60 27.00 37.78
N ALA A 219 -4.41 28.05 37.86
CA ALA A 219 -5.86 27.92 37.72
C ALA A 219 -6.27 27.52 36.30
N LEU A 220 -5.58 27.99 35.25
CA LEU A 220 -5.84 27.55 33.88
C LEU A 220 -5.55 26.04 33.70
N ASP A 221 -4.43 25.56 34.24
CA ASP A 221 -4.02 24.16 34.12
C ASP A 221 -4.91 23.21 34.95
N GLU A 222 -5.32 23.61 36.15
CA GLU A 222 -6.16 22.80 37.03
C GLU A 222 -7.61 22.67 36.54
N ASN A 223 -8.12 23.71 35.87
CA ASN A 223 -9.53 23.81 35.53
C ASN A 223 -9.82 23.51 34.05
N GLU A 224 -8.81 23.60 33.19
CA GLU A 224 -8.93 23.48 31.73
C GLU A 224 -10.18 24.20 31.16
N PRO A 225 -10.38 25.50 31.45
CA PRO A 225 -11.65 26.18 31.17
C PRO A 225 -11.86 26.44 29.69
N ALA A 226 -13.11 26.40 29.24
CA ALA A 226 -13.47 26.79 27.87
C ALA A 226 -13.40 28.32 27.69
N VAL A 227 -13.65 29.08 28.76
CA VAL A 227 -13.62 30.55 28.73
C VAL A 227 -12.75 31.08 29.86
N MET A 228 -11.85 32.01 29.52
CA MET A 228 -11.14 32.86 30.48
C MET A 228 -11.78 34.24 30.45
N HIS A 229 -12.23 34.72 31.59
CA HIS A 229 -12.69 36.09 31.77
C HIS A 229 -11.73 36.80 32.71
N PHE A 230 -11.14 37.91 32.28
CA PHE A 230 -10.35 38.78 33.12
C PHE A 230 -11.09 40.10 33.32
N SER A 231 -11.34 40.45 34.57
CA SER A 231 -11.87 41.76 34.96
C SER A 231 -10.92 42.43 35.95
N GLY A 232 -10.54 43.67 35.65
CA GLY A 232 -9.53 44.37 36.39
C GLY A 232 -9.00 45.59 35.65
N HIS A 233 -7.79 46.01 36.02
CA HIS A 233 -7.15 47.16 35.38
C HIS A 233 -6.26 46.73 34.21
N GLY A 234 -6.29 47.54 33.15
CA GLY A 234 -5.38 47.46 32.02
C GLY A 234 -4.62 48.77 31.83
N THR A 235 -3.46 48.69 31.19
CA THR A 235 -2.62 49.85 30.87
C THR A 235 -2.77 50.22 29.40
N SER A 236 -2.44 51.47 29.03
CA SER A 236 -2.44 51.91 27.63
C SER A 236 -1.48 51.14 26.72
N ALA A 237 -0.52 50.40 27.28
CA ALA A 237 0.38 49.49 26.55
C ALA A 237 -0.18 48.06 26.42
N GLY A 238 -1.46 47.84 26.74
CA GLY A 238 -2.13 46.53 26.64
C GLY A 238 -1.71 45.52 27.71
N HIS A 239 -0.98 45.96 28.75
CA HIS A 239 -0.61 45.10 29.88
C HIS A 239 -1.75 44.98 30.87
N LEU A 240 -1.89 43.80 31.48
CA LEU A 240 -2.84 43.56 32.56
C LEU A 240 -2.19 43.90 33.90
N VAL A 241 -2.99 44.40 34.83
CA VAL A 241 -2.52 44.68 36.20
C VAL A 241 -3.15 43.65 37.14
N LEU A 242 -2.29 42.80 37.69
CA LEU A 242 -2.60 41.79 38.70
C LEU A 242 -2.17 42.25 40.09
N GLU A 243 -2.39 41.40 41.10
CA GLU A 243 -1.89 41.63 42.45
C GLU A 243 -0.52 40.97 42.66
N SER A 244 0.34 41.67 43.39
CA SER A 244 1.56 41.09 43.97
C SER A 244 1.24 40.40 45.31
N PRO A 245 2.17 39.61 45.88
CA PRO A 245 1.96 39.01 47.20
C PRO A 245 1.66 39.97 48.33
N ASN A 246 2.02 41.25 48.17
CA ASN A 246 1.80 42.30 49.14
C ASN A 246 0.51 43.11 48.88
N GLY A 247 -0.30 42.73 47.89
CA GLY A 247 -1.52 43.46 47.50
C GLY A 247 -1.27 44.72 46.67
N GLU A 248 -0.03 44.94 46.23
CA GLU A 248 0.35 46.05 45.35
C GLU A 248 0.17 45.70 43.87
N PRO A 249 -0.03 46.69 42.97
CA PRO A 249 -0.10 46.46 41.53
C PRO A 249 1.11 45.71 40.97
N HIS A 250 0.85 44.62 40.24
CA HIS A 250 1.84 43.85 39.50
C HIS A 250 1.49 43.85 38.01
N LEU A 251 2.37 44.43 37.20
CA LEU A 251 2.16 44.52 35.76
C LEU A 251 2.55 43.20 35.09
N VAL A 252 1.59 42.57 34.40
CA VAL A 252 1.82 41.41 33.55
C VAL A 252 1.99 41.87 32.10
N PRO A 253 3.19 41.71 31.52
CA PRO A 253 3.43 42.10 30.14
C PRO A 253 2.52 41.36 29.17
N LEU A 254 2.08 42.06 28.12
CA LEU A 254 1.22 41.54 27.06
C LEU A 254 1.77 40.22 26.48
N GLU A 255 3.07 40.17 26.18
CA GLU A 255 3.74 38.96 25.66
C GLU A 255 3.67 37.77 26.61
N GLY A 256 3.72 38.02 27.93
CA GLY A 256 3.60 36.98 28.93
C GLY A 256 2.21 36.37 28.93
N MET A 257 1.18 37.22 28.87
CA MET A 257 -0.22 36.77 28.81
C MET A 257 -0.54 36.03 27.51
N LEU A 258 -0.02 36.49 26.36
CA LEU A 258 -0.19 35.78 25.09
C LEU A 258 0.40 34.36 25.13
N ARG A 259 1.57 34.19 25.76
CA ARG A 259 2.19 32.86 25.92
C ARG A 259 1.38 31.95 26.84
N ALA A 260 0.82 32.49 27.92
CA ALA A 260 -0.05 31.75 28.83
C ALA A 260 -1.28 31.19 28.09
N ILE A 261 -1.91 32.04 27.27
CA ILE A 261 -3.10 31.67 26.50
C ILE A 261 -2.75 30.70 25.37
N ALA A 262 -1.65 30.93 24.66
CA ALA A 262 -1.17 30.01 23.63
C ALA A 262 -0.90 28.59 24.20
N GLY A 263 -0.33 28.51 25.42
CA GLY A 263 -0.14 27.24 26.13
C GLY A 263 -1.46 26.55 26.53
N SER A 264 -2.52 27.33 26.69
CA SER A 264 -3.86 26.89 27.10
C SER A 264 -4.81 26.59 25.93
N ALA A 265 -4.38 26.80 24.68
CA ALA A 265 -5.22 26.73 23.47
C ALA A 265 -5.90 25.36 23.24
N ARG A 266 -5.40 24.30 23.87
CA ARG A 266 -5.99 22.96 23.80
C ARG A 266 -7.41 22.89 24.38
N TYR A 267 -7.69 23.67 25.43
CA TYR A 267 -9.01 23.74 26.09
C TYR A 267 -9.66 25.12 25.97
N LEU A 268 -8.88 26.19 25.95
CA LEU A 268 -9.39 27.56 25.98
C LEU A 268 -9.94 27.95 24.61
N LYS A 269 -11.24 28.27 24.56
CA LYS A 269 -11.95 28.63 23.32
C LYS A 269 -12.18 30.12 23.19
N LEU A 270 -12.43 30.80 24.31
CA LEU A 270 -12.72 32.23 24.35
C LEU A 270 -11.92 32.92 25.47
N ALA A 271 -11.28 34.04 25.14
CA ALA A 271 -10.71 34.96 26.12
C ALA A 271 -11.51 36.28 26.14
N VAL A 272 -11.94 36.73 27.31
CA VAL A 272 -12.65 38.00 27.50
C VAL A 272 -11.82 38.89 28.43
N PHE A 273 -11.29 39.99 27.91
CA PHE A 273 -10.55 40.98 28.67
C PHE A 273 -11.46 42.18 28.94
N ASN A 274 -12.21 42.09 30.04
CA ASN A 274 -13.07 43.16 30.52
C ASN A 274 -12.27 44.19 31.34
N CYS A 275 -11.29 44.80 30.71
CA CYS A 275 -10.44 45.82 31.31
C CYS A 275 -10.04 46.87 30.27
N CYS A 276 -9.84 48.11 30.71
CA CYS A 276 -9.52 49.23 29.83
C CYS A 276 -8.27 48.96 28.97
N HIS A 277 -8.28 49.43 27.72
CA HIS A 277 -7.14 49.35 26.78
C HIS A 277 -6.63 47.92 26.51
N SER A 278 -7.51 46.92 26.47
CA SER A 278 -7.17 45.52 26.21
C SER A 278 -7.32 45.07 24.75
N LEU A 279 -7.59 46.01 23.83
CA LEU A 279 -7.82 45.73 22.42
C LEU A 279 -6.67 44.95 21.76
N GLU A 280 -5.43 45.44 21.90
CA GLU A 280 -4.24 44.81 21.28
C GLU A 280 -4.03 43.38 21.82
N LEU A 281 -4.25 43.17 23.11
CA LEU A 281 -4.15 41.85 23.73
C LEU A 281 -5.19 40.90 23.13
N ALA A 282 -6.45 41.33 23.00
CA ALA A 282 -7.51 40.53 22.40
C ALA A 282 -7.23 40.18 20.94
N GLU A 283 -6.82 41.16 20.13
CA GLU A 283 -6.48 40.96 18.72
C GLU A 283 -5.40 39.88 18.56
N ARG A 284 -4.28 40.04 19.27
CA ARG A 284 -3.14 39.10 19.18
C ARG A 284 -3.46 37.74 19.79
N CYS A 285 -4.27 37.70 20.84
CA CYS A 285 -4.73 36.47 21.47
C CYS A 285 -5.63 35.63 20.54
N SER A 286 -6.43 36.28 19.70
CA SER A 286 -7.41 35.60 18.83
C SER A 286 -6.78 34.62 17.84
N VAL A 287 -5.48 34.73 17.56
CA VAL A 287 -4.75 33.78 16.71
C VAL A 287 -4.61 32.40 17.38
N HIS A 288 -4.69 32.34 18.71
CA HIS A 288 -4.46 31.13 19.50
C HIS A 288 -5.73 30.45 20.03
N VAL A 289 -6.84 31.19 20.14
CA VAL A 289 -8.14 30.70 20.62
C VAL A 289 -9.20 30.88 19.53
N HIS A 290 -10.44 30.42 19.72
CA HIS A 290 -11.48 30.58 18.68
C HIS A 290 -11.92 32.05 18.54
N ALA A 291 -12.00 32.76 19.66
CA ALA A 291 -12.28 34.19 19.69
C ALA A 291 -11.71 34.88 20.92
N ALA A 292 -11.53 36.20 20.84
CA ALA A 292 -11.15 37.04 21.97
C ALA A 292 -11.92 38.37 21.95
N ILE A 293 -12.26 38.88 23.13
CA ILE A 293 -12.93 40.17 23.32
C ILE A 293 -12.02 41.09 24.13
N GLY A 294 -11.87 42.33 23.69
CA GLY A 294 -11.13 43.38 24.42
C GLY A 294 -11.82 44.73 24.32
N MET A 295 -11.33 45.69 25.10
CA MET A 295 -11.87 47.05 25.20
C MET A 295 -10.96 48.07 24.50
N ASP A 296 -11.50 48.79 23.52
CA ASP A 296 -10.85 49.89 22.80
C ASP A 296 -10.90 51.21 23.59
N GLY A 297 -10.25 51.21 24.76
CA GLY A 297 -10.17 52.38 25.63
C GLY A 297 -10.79 52.16 27.00
N ALA A 298 -11.21 53.27 27.62
CA ALA A 298 -11.81 53.27 28.95
C ALA A 298 -13.33 53.07 28.84
N ILE A 299 -13.85 52.10 29.57
CA ILE A 299 -15.28 51.80 29.71
C ILE A 299 -15.75 52.11 31.13
N ALA A 300 -17.00 52.54 31.31
CA ALA A 300 -17.57 52.71 32.64
C ALA A 300 -17.78 51.35 33.31
N ASP A 301 -17.54 51.28 34.62
CA ASP A 301 -17.65 50.04 35.40
C ASP A 301 -19.04 49.38 35.25
N GLU A 302 -20.13 50.18 35.31
CA GLU A 302 -21.49 49.67 35.12
C GLU A 302 -21.74 49.13 33.70
N ALA A 303 -21.20 49.79 32.67
CA ALA A 303 -21.33 49.30 31.29
C ALA A 303 -20.52 48.01 31.07
N ALA A 304 -19.33 47.91 31.64
CA ALA A 304 -18.52 46.69 31.62
C ALA A 304 -19.24 45.50 32.28
N LYS A 305 -19.87 45.73 33.44
CA LYS A 305 -20.67 44.71 34.14
C LYS A 305 -21.87 44.24 33.32
N ASP A 306 -22.62 45.19 32.77
CA ASP A 306 -23.82 44.92 31.97
C ASP A 306 -23.48 44.17 30.68
N PHE A 307 -22.37 44.55 30.04
CA PHE A 307 -21.83 43.84 28.89
C PHE A 307 -21.55 42.37 29.23
N ALA A 308 -20.76 42.10 30.27
CA ALA A 308 -20.39 40.75 30.66
C ALA A 308 -21.63 39.91 31.03
N ALA A 309 -22.54 40.49 31.82
CA ALA A 309 -23.77 39.82 32.23
C ALA A 309 -24.64 39.43 31.03
N ARG A 310 -24.87 40.35 30.09
CA ARG A 310 -25.67 40.09 28.88
C ARG A 310 -25.00 39.12 27.92
N PHE A 311 -23.69 39.22 27.79
CA PHE A 311 -22.88 38.33 26.94
C PHE A 311 -23.04 36.88 27.38
N TYR A 312 -22.77 36.59 28.66
CA TYR A 312 -22.91 35.21 29.17
C TYR A 312 -24.36 34.73 29.25
N ALA A 313 -25.33 35.62 29.51
CA ALA A 313 -26.75 35.24 29.38
C ALA A 313 -27.06 34.77 27.96
N SER A 314 -26.56 35.48 26.95
CA SER A 314 -26.81 35.18 25.54
C SER A 314 -26.20 33.81 25.15
N ILE A 315 -24.99 33.50 25.62
CA ILE A 315 -24.41 32.15 25.50
C ILE A 315 -25.30 31.12 26.21
N GLY A 316 -25.78 31.42 27.43
CA GLY A 316 -26.73 30.57 28.16
C GLY A 316 -28.10 30.41 27.47
N PHE A 317 -28.44 31.23 26.47
CA PHE A 317 -29.61 31.04 25.61
C PHE A 317 -29.30 30.23 24.34
N GLY A 318 -28.08 29.69 24.23
CA GLY A 318 -27.65 28.86 23.10
C GLY A 318 -27.13 29.66 21.91
N GLN A 319 -26.83 30.95 22.09
CA GLN A 319 -26.24 31.75 21.03
C GLN A 319 -24.74 31.52 20.93
N ASP A 320 -24.20 31.59 19.72
CA ASP A 320 -22.76 31.57 19.50
C ASP A 320 -22.07 32.86 20.02
N ILE A 321 -20.74 32.87 20.05
CA ILE A 321 -19.94 34.00 20.54
C ILE A 321 -20.27 35.31 19.80
N ARG A 322 -20.47 35.26 18.48
CA ARG A 322 -20.70 36.45 17.65
C ARG A 322 -22.07 37.05 17.95
N GLU A 323 -23.09 36.22 18.00
CA GLU A 323 -24.44 36.64 18.36
C GLU A 323 -24.51 37.15 19.80
N ALA A 324 -23.86 36.46 20.74
CA ALA A 324 -23.81 36.87 22.13
C ALA A 324 -23.14 38.24 22.30
N PHE A 325 -22.03 38.47 21.59
CA PHE A 325 -21.36 39.76 21.53
C PHE A 325 -22.27 40.86 20.97
N ASN A 326 -22.93 40.60 19.84
CA ASN A 326 -23.85 41.56 19.22
C ASN A 326 -25.01 41.93 20.15
N ARG A 327 -25.53 40.97 20.92
CA ARG A 327 -26.59 41.25 21.91
C ARG A 327 -26.07 42.07 23.08
N ALA A 328 -24.86 41.82 23.55
CA ALA A 328 -24.24 42.58 24.62
C ALA A 328 -23.97 44.03 24.18
N THR A 329 -23.38 44.24 22.99
CA THR A 329 -23.16 45.60 22.46
C THR A 329 -24.47 46.31 22.12
N THR A 330 -25.52 45.59 21.70
CA THR A 330 -26.86 46.17 21.53
C THR A 330 -27.43 46.67 22.87
N GLN A 331 -27.28 45.91 23.96
CA GLN A 331 -27.70 46.37 25.29
C GLN A 331 -26.92 47.62 25.71
N LEU A 332 -25.62 47.67 25.43
CA LEU A 332 -24.83 48.89 25.64
C LEU A 332 -25.36 50.04 24.80
N ALA A 333 -25.67 49.84 23.51
CA ALA A 333 -26.19 50.92 22.66
C ALA A 333 -27.53 51.48 23.17
N MET A 334 -28.33 50.65 23.84
CA MET A 334 -29.61 51.07 24.44
C MET A 334 -29.46 51.81 25.77
N THR A 335 -28.45 51.45 26.57
CA THR A 335 -28.32 51.91 27.98
C THR A 335 -27.20 52.94 28.16
N TYR A 336 -26.11 52.75 27.41
CA TYR A 336 -24.88 53.54 27.39
C TYR A 336 -24.45 53.80 25.92
N PRO A 337 -25.19 54.62 25.14
CA PRO A 337 -24.95 54.76 23.69
C PRO A 337 -23.52 55.16 23.31
N GLY A 338 -22.79 55.86 24.20
CA GLY A 338 -21.40 56.25 24.00
C GLY A 338 -20.38 55.13 24.22
N GLU A 339 -20.79 53.98 24.73
CA GLU A 339 -19.87 52.91 25.17
C GLU A 339 -19.99 51.62 24.33
N SER A 340 -21.00 51.51 23.47
CA SER A 340 -21.27 50.30 22.69
C SER A 340 -20.20 49.94 21.66
N HIS A 341 -19.33 50.89 21.31
CA HIS A 341 -18.22 50.70 20.38
C HIS A 341 -16.92 50.26 21.07
N ILE A 342 -16.88 50.27 22.40
CA ILE A 342 -15.67 50.01 23.18
C ILE A 342 -15.33 48.52 23.18
N PRO A 343 -16.27 47.58 23.49
CA PRO A 343 -15.98 46.17 23.33
C PRO A 343 -15.80 45.84 21.84
N GLN A 344 -14.76 45.06 21.53
CA GLN A 344 -14.45 44.60 20.18
C GLN A 344 -14.20 43.09 20.21
N LEU A 345 -14.71 42.40 19.19
CA LEU A 345 -14.61 40.94 19.04
C LEU A 345 -13.64 40.60 17.91
N PHE A 346 -12.65 39.78 18.21
CA PHE A 346 -11.72 39.19 17.25
C PHE A 346 -11.97 37.69 17.14
N ILE A 347 -12.21 37.21 15.93
CA ILE A 347 -12.43 35.81 15.64
C ILE A 347 -11.22 35.27 14.88
N ASN A 348 -10.75 34.10 15.29
CA ASN A 348 -9.68 33.42 14.59
C ASN A 348 -10.08 33.13 13.15
N ALA A 349 -9.23 33.48 12.19
CA ALA A 349 -9.49 33.23 10.77
C ALA A 349 -9.68 31.75 10.42
N LEU A 350 -9.20 30.84 11.28
CA LEU A 350 -9.35 29.39 11.13
C LEU A 350 -10.55 28.81 11.87
N ALA A 351 -11.25 29.59 12.71
CA ALA A 351 -12.43 29.12 13.43
C ALA A 351 -13.64 28.98 12.49
N THR A 352 -14.31 27.84 12.55
CA THR A 352 -15.58 27.60 11.86
C THR A 352 -16.77 28.17 12.63
N GLU A 353 -17.95 28.26 12.01
CA GLU A 353 -19.18 28.67 12.72
C GLU A 353 -19.50 27.75 13.91
N ALA A 354 -19.21 26.45 13.77
CA ALA A 354 -19.38 25.48 14.85
C ALA A 354 -18.44 25.76 16.03
N ASP A 355 -17.21 26.20 15.75
CA ASP A 355 -16.22 26.53 16.78
C ASP A 355 -16.61 27.75 17.63
N LEU A 356 -17.49 28.61 17.13
CA LEU A 356 -18.02 29.76 17.87
C LEU A 356 -19.18 29.39 18.79
N THR A 357 -19.73 28.19 18.67
CA THR A 357 -20.77 27.69 19.57
C THR A 357 -20.13 27.03 20.78
N LEU A 358 -20.35 27.58 21.98
CA LEU A 358 -19.72 27.04 23.20
C LEU A 358 -20.59 26.01 23.92
N VAL A 359 -21.91 26.09 23.79
CA VAL A 359 -22.86 25.21 24.49
C VAL A 359 -23.90 24.66 23.53
N LYS A 360 -24.41 23.47 23.83
CA LYS A 360 -25.46 22.83 23.06
C LYS A 360 -26.84 23.47 23.38
N ALA A 361 -27.48 24.08 22.38
CA ALA A 361 -28.78 24.76 22.46
C ALA A 361 -30.01 23.84 22.40
#